data_AF-A0A1V6BWU6-F1
#
_entry.id   AF-A0A1V6BWU6-F1
#
_cell.length_a   1.000
_cell.length_b   1.000
_cell.length_c   1.000
_cell.angle_alpha   90.00
_cell.angle_beta   90.00
_cell.angle_gamma   90.00
#
_symmetry.space_group_name_H-M   'P 1'
#
loop_
_entity.id
_entity.type
_entity.pdbx_description
1 polymer ?
#
loop_
_entity_poly.entity_id
_entity_poly.type
_entity_poly.pdbx_seq_one_letter_code
_entity_poly.pdbx_strand_id
1 'polypeptide(L)' 'MNAVKEKMIKIIKDQPDDSTFTDIIQELSFARMINNGLKDSDSNKVTEHNALKEEIKNW' A
#
# COMPACT_ATOMS: atom_id res chain seq x y z
N MET A 1 -13.94 -18.54 -0.23
CA MET A 1 -13.32 -17.76 0.87
C MET A 1 -13.49 -16.28 0.55
N ASN A 2 -13.24 -15.36 1.49
CA ASN A 2 -13.36 -13.92 1.20
C ASN A 2 -12.10 -13.45 0.44
N ALA A 3 -12.26 -12.83 -0.73
CA ALA A 3 -11.14 -12.41 -1.59
C ALA A 3 -10.10 -11.51 -0.90
N VAL A 4 -10.54 -10.67 0.06
CA VAL A 4 -9.63 -9.84 0.87
C VAL A 4 -8.75 -10.71 1.75
N LYS A 5 -9.34 -11.71 2.41
CA LYS A 5 -8.59 -12.65 3.26
C LYS A 5 -7.62 -13.49 2.45
N GLU A 6 -8.02 -13.95 1.26
CA GLU A 6 -7.13 -14.71 0.36
C GLU A 6 -5.91 -13.89 -0.06
N LYS A 7 -6.11 -12.61 -0.43
CA LYS A 7 -5.00 -11.71 -0.80
C LYS A 7 -4.06 -11.44 0.38
N MET A 8 -4.60 -11.23 1.59
CA MET A 8 -3.79 -11.06 2.81
C MET A 8 -2.97 -12.32 3.12
N ILE A 9 -3.59 -13.51 3.06
CA ILE A 9 -2.90 -14.77 3.29
C ILE A 9 -1.78 -14.97 2.27
N LYS A 10 -2.02 -14.62 0.99
CA LYS A 10 -0.98 -14.68 -0.04
C LYS A 10 0.21 -13.78 0.29
N ILE A 11 -0.04 -12.52 0.63
CA ILE A 11 1.03 -11.57 1.00
C ILE A 11 1.87 -12.12 2.16
N ILE A 12 1.22 -12.65 3.21
CA ILE A 12 1.93 -13.23 4.36
C ILE A 12 2.75 -14.46 3.96
N LYS A 13 2.21 -15.33 3.11
CA LYS A 13 2.89 -16.57 2.67
C LYS A 13 4.06 -16.32 1.71
N ASP A 14 4.04 -15.21 0.98
CA ASP A 14 5.10 -14.85 0.04
C ASP A 14 6.30 -14.19 0.74
N GLN A 15 6.22 -13.93 2.06
CA GLN A 15 7.32 -13.37 2.85
C GLN A 15 8.36 -14.42 3.26
N PRO A 16 9.62 -14.01 3.53
CA PRO A 16 10.64 -14.86 4.13
C PRO A 16 10.23 -15.45 5.49
N ASP A 17 10.73 -16.64 5.82
CA ASP A 17 10.45 -17.32 7.10
C ASP A 17 10.98 -16.57 8.33
N ASP A 18 11.98 -15.71 8.16
CA ASP A 18 12.56 -14.87 9.22
C ASP A 18 11.88 -13.51 9.37
N SER A 19 10.78 -13.27 8.65
CA SER A 19 10.02 -12.03 8.73
C SER A 19 9.43 -11.82 10.11
N THR A 20 9.61 -10.61 10.64
CA THR A 20 9.05 -10.23 11.93
C THR A 20 7.59 -9.84 11.80
N PHE A 21 6.90 -9.76 12.93
CA PHE A 21 5.53 -9.22 12.98
C PHE A 21 5.44 -7.82 12.36
N THR A 22 6.45 -6.97 12.57
CA THR A 22 6.49 -5.61 12.03
C THR A 22 6.60 -5.62 10.51
N ASP A 23 7.42 -6.51 9.94
CA ASP A 23 7.59 -6.63 8.48
C ASP A 23 6.27 -7.06 7.81
N ILE A 24 5.56 -8.01 8.44
CA ILE A 24 4.24 -8.44 7.99
C ILE A 24 3.25 -7.27 7.96
N ILE A 25 3.19 -6.47 9.03
CA ILE A 25 2.29 -5.32 9.10
C ILE A 25 2.67 -4.23 8.09
N GLN A 26 3.97 -3.97 7.89
CA GLN A 26 4.43 -3.00 6.90
C GLN A 26 4.02 -3.40 5.49
N GLU A 27 4.24 -4.65 5.09
CA GLU A 27 3.87 -5.13 3.75
C GLU A 27 2.36 -5.09 3.52
N LEU A 28 1.57 -5.52 4.50
CA LEU A 28 0.10 -5.42 4.42
C LEU A 28 -0.37 -3.97 4.33
N SER A 29 0.28 -3.05 5.05
CA SER A 29 0.00 -1.62 5.00
C SER A 29 0.35 -1.04 3.64
N PHE A 30 1.50 -1.42 3.08
CA PHE A 30 1.94 -1.01 1.75
C PHE A 30 0.97 -1.49 0.66
N ALA A 31 0.57 -2.76 0.70
CA ALA A 31 -0.44 -3.30 -0.21
C ALA A 31 -1.77 -2.54 -0.10
N ARG A 32 -2.18 -2.14 1.10
CA ARG A 32 -3.36 -1.28 1.30
C ARG A 32 -3.17 0.11 0.70
N MET A 33 -2.01 0.74 0.90
CA MET A 33 -1.69 2.07 0.34
C MET A 33 -1.78 2.07 -1.18
N ILE A 34 -1.23 1.05 -1.85
CA ILE A 34 -1.34 0.91 -3.32
C ILE A 34 -2.80 0.80 -3.76
N ASN A 35 -3.58 -0.10 -3.16
CA ASN A 35 -4.99 -0.26 -3.54
C ASN A 35 -5.79 1.02 -3.32
N ASN A 36 -5.48 1.79 -2.28
CA ASN A 36 -6.09 3.09 -2.04
C ASN A 36 -5.68 4.12 -3.10
N GLY A 37 -4.38 4.18 -3.45
CA GLY A 37 -3.88 5.07 -4.50
C GLY A 37 -4.51 4.78 -5.87
N LEU A 38 -4.69 3.50 -6.21
CA LEU A 38 -5.41 3.10 -7.43
C LEU A 38 -6.87 3.58 -7.42
N LYS A 39 -7.58 3.41 -6.31
CA LYS A 39 -8.97 3.91 -6.17
C LYS A 39 -9.05 5.43 -6.25
N ASP A 40 -8.12 6.13 -5.60
CA ASP A 40 -8.06 7.59 -5.64
C ASP A 40 -7.81 8.05 -7.09
N SER A 41 -6.91 7.39 -7.82
CA SER A 41 -6.69 7.63 -9.25
C SER A 41 -7.93 7.37 -10.10
N ASP A 42 -8.61 6.24 -9.92
CA ASP A 42 -9.85 5.90 -10.65
C ASP A 42 -10.97 6.91 -10.38
N SER A 43 -11.00 7.49 -9.17
CA SER A 43 -11.95 8.52 -8.77
C SER A 43 -11.52 9.96 -9.12
N ASN A 44 -10.41 10.12 -9.84
CA ASN A 44 -9.78 11.40 -10.17
C ASN A 44 -9.46 12.28 -8.94
N LYS A 45 -9.24 11.65 -7.79
CA LYS A 45 -8.78 12.27 -6.54
C LYS A 45 -7.25 12.27 -6.54
N VAL A 46 -6.69 13.04 -7.45
CA VAL A 46 -5.24 13.17 -7.67
C VAL A 46 -4.74 14.56 -7.27
N THR A 47 -3.46 14.65 -6.94
CA THR A 47 -2.79 15.94 -6.69
C THR A 47 -2.01 16.35 -7.94
N GLU A 48 -2.01 17.66 -8.23
CA GLU A 48 -1.22 18.23 -9.31
C GLU A 48 0.29 18.06 -9.09
N HIS A 49 1.02 17.75 -10.16
CA HIS A 49 2.45 17.45 -10.11
C HIS A 49 3.28 18.52 -9.39
N ASN A 50 3.00 19.80 -9.67
CA ASN A 50 3.73 20.92 -9.06
C ASN A 50 3.42 21.08 -7.57
N ALA A 51 2.19 20.81 -7.14
CA ALA A 51 1.82 20.87 -5.73
C ALA A 51 2.54 19.78 -4.92
N LEU A 52 2.54 18.55 -5.44
CA LEU A 52 3.28 17.43 -4.82
C LEU A 52 4.79 17.71 -4.75
N LYS A 53 5.36 18.33 -5.79
CA LYS A 53 6.79 18.66 -5.84
C LYS A 53 7.19 19.66 -4.75
N GLU A 54 6.34 20.63 -4.42
CA GLU A 54 6.61 21.57 -3.33
C GLU A 54 6.45 20.92 -1.95
N GLU A 55 5.50 20.01 -1.76
CA GLU A 55 5.36 19.25 -0.50
C GLU A 55 6.59 18.40 -0.20
N ILE A 56 7.08 17.65 -1.20
CA ILE A 56 8.25 16.76 -1.03
C ILE A 56 9.52 17.54 -0.67
N LYS A 57 9.70 18.76 -1.17
CA LYS A 57 10.86 19.60 -0.81
C LYS A 57 10.88 20.01 0.65
N ASN A 58 9.72 20.01 1.32
CA ASN A 58 9.57 20.45 2.70
C ASN A 58 9.67 19.30 3.72
N TRP A 59 9.93 18.06 3.27
CA TRP A 59 10.20 16.89 4.11
C TRP A 59 11.69 16.74 4.38
#